data_AF-A0A1V5TX53-F1
#
_entry.id   AF-A0A1V5TX53-F1
#
_cell.length_a   1.000
_cell.length_b   1.000
_cell.length_c   1.000
_cell.angle_alpha   90.00
_cell.angle_beta   90.00
_cell.angle_gamma   90.00
#
_symmetry.space_group_name_H-M   'P 1'
#
loop_
_entity.id
_entity.type
_entity.pdbx_description
1 polymer ?
#
loop_
_entity_poly.entity_id
_entity_poly.type
_entity_poly.pdbx_seq_one_letter_code
_entity_poly.pdbx_strand_id
1 'polypeptide(L)'
;MSSFQLQNITKSPHIAVLLNLYRDHLDQHKNIKEYYNSKANIVKFQTSKDFLIFNSDDKNIINIIKNSKAKKIPFDPKKQNLKIPDNINVYHDLIIKLAKLFKIRREDVEIVANKFKTLPYRMEYVGKYKGVIFYDNSAATIPEATISSIDKLGDSLKTLIAGGLNKGFNLKELSKKISLSNIENLILFPDTGIKIAKLVKNKNIYHVKNMKDAVEIAIKKTPKNSICLLAPGASSLNMFKDYKERGDLFKKYAKQIR
;
A
#
# COMPACT_ATOMS: atom_id res chain seq x y z
N MET A 1 -2.53 -1.78 14.67
CA MET A 1 -2.92 -3.12 15.15
C MET A 1 -3.61 -3.87 14.02
N SER A 2 -3.34 -5.17 13.87
CA SER A 2 -4.01 -6.02 12.85
C SER A 2 -5.46 -6.32 13.25
N SER A 3 -6.30 -6.74 12.31
CA SER A 3 -7.67 -7.18 12.64
C SER A 3 -7.67 -8.34 13.64
N PHE A 4 -6.71 -9.26 13.53
CA PHE A 4 -6.58 -10.42 14.42
C PHE A 4 -6.25 -10.02 15.86
N GLN A 5 -5.31 -9.09 16.02
CA GLN A 5 -5.01 -8.52 17.34
C GLN A 5 -6.23 -7.82 17.94
N LEU A 6 -7.05 -7.19 17.09
CA LEU A 6 -8.20 -6.41 17.53
C LEU A 6 -9.43 -7.26 17.90
N GLN A 7 -9.49 -8.53 17.48
CA GLN A 7 -10.63 -9.41 17.80
C GLN A 7 -10.80 -9.61 19.31
N ASN A 8 -9.68 -9.78 20.03
CA ASN A 8 -9.69 -10.20 21.43
C ASN A 8 -9.16 -9.13 22.40
N ILE A 9 -9.18 -7.85 22.02
CA ILE A 9 -8.72 -6.80 22.93
C ILE A 9 -9.68 -6.64 24.09
N THR A 10 -9.13 -6.32 25.26
CA THR A 10 -9.89 -6.01 26.47
C THR A 10 -9.86 -4.53 26.83
N LYS A 11 -9.03 -3.74 26.12
CA LYS A 11 -8.90 -2.29 26.32
C LYS A 11 -8.57 -1.60 25.00
N SER A 12 -9.12 -0.41 24.81
CA SER A 12 -8.81 0.48 23.68
C SER A 12 -7.66 1.43 24.04
N PRO A 13 -6.84 1.83 23.06
CA PRO A 13 -5.86 2.90 23.27
C PRO A 13 -6.56 4.25 23.53
N HIS A 14 -5.89 5.11 24.31
CA HIS A 14 -6.35 6.47 24.57
C HIS A 14 -6.49 7.30 23.29
N ILE A 15 -5.57 7.10 22.33
CA ILE A 15 -5.62 7.71 21.00
C ILE A 15 -5.63 6.57 19.98
N ALA A 16 -6.72 6.45 19.23
CA ALA A 16 -6.87 5.48 18.14
C ALA A 16 -6.83 6.20 16.78
N VAL A 17 -6.23 5.55 15.78
CA VAL A 17 -6.20 6.05 14.40
C VAL A 17 -6.76 5.00 13.44
N LEU A 18 -7.76 5.38 12.65
CA LEU A 18 -8.31 4.57 11.55
C LEU A 18 -7.95 5.21 10.20
N LEU A 19 -7.01 4.60 9.48
CA LEU A 19 -6.45 5.14 8.23
C LEU A 19 -7.33 4.86 6.99
N ASN A 20 -7.80 3.63 6.88
CA ASN A 20 -8.69 3.15 5.82
C ASN A 20 -9.24 1.75 6.21
N LEU A 21 -10.29 1.34 5.51
CA LEU A 21 -10.91 0.01 5.57
C LEU A 21 -11.08 -0.55 4.16
N TYR A 22 -9.96 -0.93 3.53
CA TYR A 22 -9.96 -1.71 2.29
C TYR A 22 -10.23 -3.19 2.55
N ARG A 23 -10.72 -3.90 1.52
CA ARG A 23 -11.04 -5.33 1.61
C ARG A 23 -9.75 -6.14 1.73
N ASP A 24 -9.60 -6.85 2.83
CA ASP A 24 -8.44 -7.71 3.07
C ASP A 24 -8.83 -8.90 3.96
N HIS A 25 -7.97 -9.92 4.00
CA HIS A 25 -8.08 -11.09 4.88
C HIS A 25 -9.39 -11.87 4.80
N LEU A 26 -10.07 -11.89 3.64
CA LEU A 26 -11.32 -12.64 3.45
C LEU A 26 -11.13 -14.16 3.45
N ASP A 27 -9.89 -14.62 3.44
CA ASP A 27 -9.47 -16.00 3.68
C ASP A 27 -9.54 -16.40 5.17
N GLN A 28 -9.55 -15.42 6.08
CA GLN A 28 -9.49 -15.63 7.54
C GLN A 28 -10.73 -15.11 8.27
N HIS A 29 -11.40 -14.10 7.72
CA HIS A 29 -12.68 -13.60 8.23
C HIS A 29 -13.83 -14.23 7.44
N LYS A 30 -14.93 -14.59 8.10
CA LYS A 30 -16.14 -15.17 7.49
C LYS A 30 -16.69 -14.29 6.37
N ASN A 31 -16.60 -12.97 6.54
CA ASN A 31 -16.99 -11.99 5.54
C ASN A 31 -16.35 -10.61 5.83
N ILE A 32 -16.55 -9.67 4.91
CA ILE A 32 -16.00 -8.32 5.03
C ILE A 32 -16.54 -7.55 6.25
N LYS A 33 -17.78 -7.84 6.67
CA LYS A 33 -18.40 -7.18 7.83
C LYS A 33 -17.69 -7.60 9.13
N GLU A 34 -17.31 -8.87 9.27
CA GLU A 34 -16.52 -9.34 10.41
C GLU A 34 -15.13 -8.70 10.45
N TYR A 35 -14.44 -8.61 9.30
CA TYR A 35 -13.14 -7.93 9.22
C TYR A 35 -13.23 -6.46 9.65
N TYR A 36 -14.24 -5.75 9.17
CA TYR A 36 -14.52 -4.37 9.54
C TYR A 36 -14.86 -4.21 11.03
N ASN A 37 -15.73 -5.07 11.57
CA ASN A 37 -16.05 -5.09 13.00
C ASN A 37 -14.83 -5.40 13.86
N SER A 38 -13.96 -6.32 13.42
CA SER A 38 -12.71 -6.63 14.10
C SER A 38 -11.82 -5.39 14.20
N LYS A 39 -11.69 -4.60 13.12
CA LYS A 39 -10.96 -3.33 13.18
C LYS A 39 -11.66 -2.27 14.04
N ALA A 40 -12.99 -2.25 14.05
CA ALA A 40 -13.80 -1.37 14.90
C ALA A 40 -13.51 -1.55 16.39
N ASN A 41 -13.11 -2.76 16.80
CA ASN A 41 -12.81 -3.03 18.20
C ASN A 41 -11.73 -2.11 18.77
N ILE A 42 -10.87 -1.50 17.95
CA ILE A 42 -9.90 -0.51 18.42
C ILE A 42 -10.54 0.62 19.22
N VAL A 43 -11.80 0.97 18.96
CA VAL A 43 -12.54 2.02 19.69
C VAL A 43 -13.60 1.49 20.64
N LYS A 44 -13.76 0.17 20.77
CA LYS A 44 -14.86 -0.47 21.52
C LYS A 44 -14.91 -0.04 23.00
N PHE A 45 -13.76 0.16 23.62
CA PHE A 45 -13.65 0.52 25.04
C PHE A 45 -13.26 1.98 25.27
N GLN A 46 -13.28 2.82 24.23
CA GLN A 46 -13.02 4.25 24.39
C GLN A 46 -14.19 4.96 25.09
N THR A 47 -13.87 6.03 25.80
CA THR A 47 -14.78 6.93 26.51
C THR A 47 -14.70 8.34 25.93
N SER A 48 -15.51 9.28 26.44
CA SER A 48 -15.46 10.70 26.04
C SER A 48 -14.14 11.40 26.40
N LYS A 49 -13.28 10.77 27.21
CA LYS A 49 -11.94 11.27 27.52
C LYS A 49 -10.90 10.88 26.45
N ASP A 50 -11.20 9.89 25.61
CA ASP A 50 -10.30 9.35 24.60
C ASP A 50 -10.50 10.01 23.23
N PHE A 51 -9.55 9.77 22.31
CA PHE A 51 -9.53 10.38 20.98
C PHE A 51 -9.55 9.31 19.89
N LEU A 52 -10.37 9.56 18.86
CA LEU A 52 -10.39 8.79 17.63
C LEU A 52 -10.09 9.73 16.47
N ILE A 53 -8.95 9.51 15.81
CA ILE A 53 -8.61 10.18 14.56
C ILE A 53 -8.95 9.25 13.40
N PHE A 54 -9.66 9.74 12.39
CA PHE A 54 -10.21 8.88 11.34
C PHE A 54 -10.24 9.55 9.97
N ASN A 55 -10.10 8.74 8.91
CA ASN A 55 -10.16 9.21 7.54
C ASN A 55 -11.60 9.61 7.17
N SER A 56 -11.83 10.88 6.88
CA SER A 56 -13.17 11.39 6.55
C SER A 56 -13.66 11.04 5.15
N ASP A 57 -12.79 10.55 4.26
CA ASP A 57 -13.13 10.14 2.90
C ASP A 57 -13.60 8.66 2.83
N ASP A 58 -13.40 7.89 3.91
CA ASP A 58 -13.75 6.46 3.96
C ASP A 58 -15.13 6.22 4.58
N LYS A 59 -16.12 5.95 3.71
CA LYS A 59 -17.51 5.67 4.11
C LYS A 59 -17.65 4.47 5.05
N ASN A 60 -16.79 3.46 4.93
CA ASN A 60 -16.84 2.28 5.82
C ASN A 60 -16.46 2.69 7.24
N ILE A 61 -15.40 3.49 7.38
CA ILE A 61 -14.98 4.05 8.67
C ILE A 61 -16.11 4.88 9.27
N ILE A 62 -16.66 5.82 8.50
CA ILE A 62 -17.76 6.69 8.95
C ILE A 62 -18.91 5.87 9.52
N ASN A 63 -19.29 4.78 8.84
CA ASN A 63 -20.40 3.94 9.28
C ASN A 63 -20.11 3.20 10.60
N ILE A 64 -18.88 2.72 10.77
CA ILE A 64 -18.48 1.89 11.92
C ILE A 64 -18.26 2.72 13.18
N ILE A 65 -17.79 3.96 13.04
CA ILE A 65 -17.44 4.80 14.19
C ILE A 65 -18.63 5.57 14.76
N LYS A 66 -19.84 5.47 14.16
CA LYS A 66 -21.05 6.21 14.61
C LYS A 66 -21.23 6.13 16.12
N ASN A 67 -21.15 4.91 16.66
CA ASN A 67 -21.37 4.60 18.08
C ASN A 67 -20.15 4.80 18.98
N SER A 68 -19.00 5.25 18.44
CA SER A 68 -17.82 5.53 19.27
C SER A 68 -18.08 6.70 20.21
N LYS A 69 -17.72 6.51 21.49
CA LYS A 69 -17.82 7.53 22.55
C LYS A 69 -16.62 8.49 22.57
N ALA A 70 -15.55 8.19 21.83
CA ALA A 70 -14.36 9.02 21.77
C ALA A 70 -14.63 10.38 21.14
N LYS A 71 -13.77 11.35 21.45
CA LYS A 71 -13.68 12.62 20.72
C LYS A 71 -13.19 12.33 19.30
N LYS A 72 -14.10 12.46 18.33
CA LYS A 72 -13.88 12.15 16.91
C LYS A 72 -13.18 13.33 16.21
N ILE A 73 -12.01 13.07 15.62
CA ILE A 73 -11.21 14.05 14.89
C ILE A 73 -11.03 13.55 13.44
N PRO A 74 -11.74 14.14 12.46
CA PRO A 74 -11.53 13.76 11.07
C PRO A 74 -10.16 14.27 10.56
N PHE A 75 -9.52 13.48 9.70
CA PHE A 75 -8.46 13.96 8.82
C PHE A 75 -8.83 13.75 7.36
N ASP A 76 -8.43 14.69 6.52
CA ASP A 76 -8.62 14.65 5.07
C ASP A 76 -7.33 14.20 4.36
N PRO A 77 -7.31 13.04 3.69
CA PRO A 77 -6.11 12.54 2.99
C PRO A 77 -5.72 13.38 1.78
N LYS A 78 -6.61 14.23 1.25
CA LYS A 78 -6.36 15.11 0.10
C LYS A 78 -5.73 16.44 0.52
N LYS A 79 -5.77 16.76 1.82
CA LYS A 79 -5.38 18.07 2.32
C LYS A 79 -3.87 18.14 2.60
N GLN A 80 -3.16 18.88 1.76
CA GLN A 80 -1.71 19.07 1.86
C GLN A 80 -1.37 20.37 2.58
N ASN A 81 -1.21 20.30 3.90
CA ASN A 81 -0.99 21.49 4.74
C ASN A 81 0.45 21.64 5.24
N LEU A 82 1.42 20.90 4.71
CA LEU A 82 2.79 20.80 5.24
C LEU A 82 3.82 20.90 4.11
N LYS A 83 4.95 21.56 4.39
CA LYS A 83 6.14 21.55 3.51
C LYS A 83 6.97 20.31 3.78
N ILE A 84 6.44 19.14 3.44
CA ILE A 84 7.10 17.85 3.68
C ILE A 84 7.10 17.03 2.37
N PRO A 85 7.97 16.01 2.24
CA PRO A 85 8.20 15.37 0.96
C PRO A 85 6.98 14.56 0.49
N ASP A 86 6.82 14.48 -0.84
CA ASP A 86 5.65 13.87 -1.48
C ASP A 86 5.41 12.39 -1.12
N ASN A 87 6.44 11.74 -0.57
CA ASN A 87 6.35 10.34 -0.19
C ASN A 87 5.45 10.06 1.03
N ILE A 88 5.02 11.07 1.78
CA ILE A 88 4.13 10.98 2.95
C ILE A 88 2.79 11.72 2.72
N ASN A 89 2.50 12.14 1.48
CA ASN A 89 1.40 13.06 1.13
C ASN A 89 0.01 12.72 1.71
N VAL A 90 -0.37 11.45 1.72
CA VAL A 90 -1.70 11.01 2.20
C VAL A 90 -1.92 11.20 3.72
N TYR A 91 -0.88 11.58 4.47
CA TYR A 91 -0.94 11.72 5.92
C TYR A 91 -0.70 13.16 6.41
N HIS A 92 -0.65 14.17 5.55
CA HIS A 92 -0.35 15.56 5.95
C HIS A 92 -1.32 16.06 7.03
N ASP A 93 -2.62 15.99 6.76
CA ASP A 93 -3.62 16.44 7.73
C ASP A 93 -3.59 15.58 9.00
N LEU A 94 -3.46 14.25 8.87
CA LEU A 94 -3.33 13.33 10.01
C LEU A 94 -2.18 13.71 10.93
N ILE A 95 -0.99 13.95 10.37
CA ILE A 95 0.20 14.35 11.12
C ILE A 95 -0.05 15.66 11.87
N ILE A 96 -0.68 16.65 11.23
CA ILE A 96 -1.06 17.90 11.88
C ILE A 96 -2.07 17.68 13.02
N LYS A 97 -3.08 16.83 12.84
CA LYS A 97 -4.06 16.52 13.89
C LYS A 97 -3.38 15.88 15.11
N LEU A 98 -2.48 14.94 14.87
CA LEU A 98 -1.68 14.30 15.91
C LEU A 98 -0.76 15.31 16.61
N ALA A 99 -0.02 16.11 15.85
CA ALA A 99 0.87 17.13 16.40
C ALA A 99 0.13 18.11 17.32
N LYS A 100 -1.05 18.59 16.90
CA LYS A 100 -1.92 19.43 17.74
C LYS A 100 -2.36 18.72 19.02
N LEU A 101 -2.75 17.45 18.92
CA LEU A 101 -3.18 16.66 20.07
C LEU A 101 -2.05 16.44 21.09
N PHE A 102 -0.83 16.25 20.62
CA PHE A 102 0.37 16.11 21.44
C PHE A 102 1.07 17.44 21.78
N LYS A 103 0.51 18.58 21.36
CA LYS A 103 1.09 19.92 21.54
C LYS A 103 2.51 20.06 20.96
N ILE A 104 2.78 19.39 19.84
CA ILE A 104 4.04 19.48 19.11
C ILE A 104 3.97 20.68 18.16
N ARG A 105 5.04 21.49 18.13
CA ARG A 105 5.12 22.65 17.24
C ARG A 105 5.19 22.22 15.78
N ARG A 106 4.63 23.03 14.90
CA ARG A 106 4.54 22.72 13.46
C ARG A 106 5.93 22.63 12.82
N GLU A 107 6.85 23.48 13.24
CA GLU A 107 8.21 23.56 12.73
C GLU A 107 8.98 22.26 13.02
N ASP A 108 8.80 21.70 14.23
CA ASP A 108 9.43 20.43 14.61
C ASP A 108 8.90 19.26 13.76
N VAL A 109 7.59 19.27 13.45
CA VAL A 109 6.97 18.28 12.55
C VAL A 109 7.57 18.36 11.16
N GLU A 110 7.71 19.57 10.59
CA GLU A 110 8.29 19.76 9.26
C GLU A 110 9.76 19.31 9.21
N ILE A 111 10.57 19.62 10.23
CA ILE A 111 11.97 19.19 10.33
C ILE A 111 12.07 17.65 10.32
N VAL A 112 11.27 16.97 11.14
CA VAL A 112 11.32 15.51 11.25
C VAL A 112 10.79 14.85 9.98
N ALA A 113 9.68 15.33 9.43
CA ALA A 113 9.06 14.76 8.24
C ALA A 113 9.96 14.89 7.01
N ASN A 114 10.73 15.98 6.87
CA ASN A 114 11.72 16.13 5.78
C ASN A 114 12.90 15.17 5.89
N LYS A 115 13.21 14.67 7.09
CA LYS A 115 14.26 13.66 7.32
C LYS A 115 13.72 12.23 7.31
N PHE A 116 12.40 12.05 7.24
CA PHE A 116 11.79 10.73 7.31
C PHE A 116 12.09 9.93 6.05
N LYS A 117 12.69 8.76 6.26
CA LYS A 117 12.88 7.75 5.22
C LYS A 117 11.76 6.73 5.33
N THR A 118 11.16 6.38 4.20
CA THR A 118 10.17 5.31 4.18
C THR A 118 10.78 4.01 4.69
N LEU A 119 9.95 3.18 5.28
CA LEU A 119 10.38 1.84 5.67
C LEU A 119 10.79 1.05 4.41
N PRO A 120 11.75 0.11 4.55
CA PRO A 120 12.08 -0.80 3.47
C PRO A 120 10.84 -1.46 2.87
N TYR A 121 10.89 -1.75 1.58
CA TYR A 121 9.81 -2.41 0.81
C TYR A 121 8.52 -1.59 0.66
N ARG A 122 8.55 -0.28 0.99
CA ARG A 122 7.40 0.64 0.85
C ARG A 122 7.74 1.84 -0.02
N MET A 123 7.50 1.71 -1.32
CA MET A 123 7.90 2.70 -2.33
C MET A 123 9.38 3.09 -2.21
N GLU A 124 10.22 2.10 -1.93
CA GLU A 124 11.67 2.25 -1.73
C GLU A 124 12.35 2.42 -3.10
N TYR A 125 13.15 3.48 -3.25
CA TYR A 125 14.00 3.64 -4.43
C TYR A 125 15.18 2.65 -4.35
N VAL A 126 15.31 1.78 -5.34
CA VAL A 126 16.34 0.72 -5.36
C VAL A 126 17.61 1.14 -6.11
N GLY A 127 17.46 1.98 -7.13
CA GLY A 127 18.56 2.43 -7.98
C GLY A 127 18.17 2.54 -9.44
N LYS A 128 19.13 3.03 -10.25
CA LYS A 128 19.03 3.08 -11.71
C LYS A 128 20.04 2.12 -12.31
N TYR A 129 19.58 1.11 -13.05
CA TYR A 129 20.41 0.06 -13.64
C TYR A 129 20.07 -0.08 -15.12
N LYS A 130 21.09 -0.05 -16.00
CA LYS A 130 20.95 -0.06 -17.47
C LYS A 130 19.92 0.95 -18.01
N GLY A 131 19.81 2.10 -17.34
CA GLY A 131 18.88 3.17 -17.69
C GLY A 131 17.48 3.04 -17.07
N VAL A 132 17.12 1.91 -16.46
CA VAL A 132 15.81 1.68 -15.82
C VAL A 132 15.86 2.07 -14.35
N ILE A 133 14.84 2.79 -13.88
CA ILE A 133 14.69 3.20 -12.48
C ILE A 133 13.84 2.17 -11.74
N PHE A 134 14.34 1.58 -10.66
CA PHE A 134 13.65 0.54 -9.91
C PHE A 134 13.07 1.06 -8.60
N TYR A 135 11.79 0.75 -8.36
CA TYR A 135 11.11 0.96 -7.08
C TYR A 135 10.60 -0.36 -6.51
N ASP A 136 10.83 -0.56 -5.21
CA ASP A 136 10.35 -1.70 -4.45
C ASP A 136 9.18 -1.29 -3.55
N ASN A 137 8.01 -1.86 -3.85
CA ASN A 137 6.84 -1.84 -2.98
C ASN A 137 6.31 -3.26 -2.73
N SER A 138 7.19 -4.20 -2.43
CA SER A 138 6.83 -5.60 -2.13
C SER A 138 5.83 -5.73 -0.98
N ALA A 139 5.74 -4.73 -0.09
CA ALA A 139 4.73 -4.65 0.97
C ALA A 139 3.30 -4.36 0.46
N ALA A 140 3.10 -4.05 -0.83
CA ALA A 140 1.79 -3.91 -1.45
C ALA A 140 1.13 -5.28 -1.68
N THR A 141 0.64 -5.89 -0.60
CA THR A 141 0.05 -7.23 -0.60
C THR A 141 -1.44 -7.26 -0.95
N ILE A 142 -2.04 -6.10 -1.25
CA ILE A 142 -3.44 -5.94 -1.69
C ILE A 142 -3.52 -5.09 -2.96
N PRO A 143 -4.57 -5.25 -3.79
CA PRO A 143 -4.72 -4.50 -5.04
C PRO A 143 -4.72 -2.97 -4.86
N GLU A 144 -5.37 -2.47 -3.81
CA GLU A 144 -5.52 -1.04 -3.52
C GLU A 144 -4.16 -0.36 -3.26
N ALA A 145 -3.23 -1.05 -2.60
CA ALA A 145 -1.88 -0.55 -2.38
C ALA A 145 -1.08 -0.43 -3.69
N THR A 146 -1.34 -1.34 -4.64
CA THR A 146 -0.73 -1.29 -5.98
C THR A 146 -1.33 -0.17 -6.81
N ILE A 147 -2.64 0.02 -6.78
CA ILE A 147 -3.34 1.16 -7.42
C ILE A 147 -2.72 2.49 -6.95
N SER A 148 -2.58 2.67 -5.63
CA SER A 148 -1.97 3.87 -5.06
C SER A 148 -0.53 4.09 -5.53
N SER A 149 0.22 3.01 -5.79
CA SER A 149 1.59 3.10 -6.33
C SER A 149 1.60 3.55 -7.78
N ILE A 150 0.65 3.05 -8.59
CA ILE A 150 0.47 3.46 -9.99
C ILE A 150 0.11 4.94 -10.06
N ASP A 151 -0.83 5.40 -9.23
CA ASP A 151 -1.21 6.82 -9.14
C ASP A 151 -0.03 7.72 -8.81
N LYS A 152 0.79 7.30 -7.83
CA LYS A 152 1.92 8.09 -7.35
C LYS A 152 3.04 8.22 -8.38
N LEU A 153 3.32 7.18 -9.16
CA LEU A 153 4.40 7.19 -10.14
C LEU A 153 3.97 7.74 -11.51
N GLY A 154 2.66 7.77 -11.78
CA GLY A 154 2.10 8.35 -12.99
C GLY A 154 2.73 7.81 -14.27
N ASP A 155 2.96 8.72 -15.22
CA ASP A 155 3.38 8.37 -16.59
C ASP A 155 4.81 7.86 -16.69
N SER A 156 5.62 8.09 -15.66
CA SER A 156 6.98 7.55 -15.59
C SER A 156 7.00 6.03 -15.38
N LEU A 157 5.90 5.44 -14.89
CA LEU A 157 5.78 4.01 -14.67
C LEU A 157 5.44 3.27 -15.98
N LYS A 158 6.43 2.52 -16.49
CA LYS A 158 6.30 1.78 -17.75
C LYS A 158 6.25 0.27 -17.58
N THR A 159 6.77 -0.24 -16.46
CA THR A 159 6.75 -1.67 -16.17
C THR A 159 6.26 -1.93 -14.76
N LEU A 160 5.30 -2.84 -14.62
CA LEU A 160 4.79 -3.31 -13.34
C LEU A 160 5.07 -4.80 -13.18
N ILE A 161 5.77 -5.16 -12.10
CA ILE A 161 5.89 -6.53 -11.62
C ILE A 161 4.80 -6.74 -10.57
N ALA A 162 3.84 -7.62 -10.88
CA ALA A 162 2.69 -7.90 -10.04
C ALA A 162 2.41 -9.42 -9.92
N GLY A 163 1.48 -9.79 -9.05
CA GLY A 163 1.06 -11.19 -8.87
C GLY A 163 1.51 -11.81 -7.54
N GLY A 164 0.89 -12.95 -7.21
CA GLY A 164 1.11 -13.69 -5.97
C GLY A 164 -0.11 -14.52 -5.58
N LEU A 165 -0.14 -14.94 -4.32
CA LEU A 165 -1.21 -15.78 -3.77
C LEU A 165 -2.57 -15.07 -3.83
N ASN A 166 -3.57 -15.74 -4.40
CA ASN A 166 -4.93 -15.24 -4.47
C ASN A 166 -5.72 -15.53 -3.18
N LYS A 167 -6.03 -14.48 -2.42
CA LYS A 167 -6.86 -14.56 -1.20
C LYS A 167 -8.33 -14.14 -1.41
N GLY A 168 -8.83 -14.31 -2.64
CA GLY A 168 -10.19 -13.90 -3.00
C GLY A 168 -10.34 -12.40 -3.30
N PHE A 169 -9.25 -11.75 -3.73
CA PHE A 169 -9.28 -10.33 -4.09
C PHE A 169 -10.11 -10.08 -5.35
N ASN A 170 -10.83 -8.95 -5.36
CA ASN A 170 -11.43 -8.43 -6.59
C ASN A 170 -10.37 -7.68 -7.39
N LEU A 171 -9.88 -8.29 -8.46
CA LEU A 171 -8.81 -7.75 -9.30
C LEU A 171 -9.31 -6.79 -10.39
N LYS A 172 -10.63 -6.60 -10.53
CA LYS A 172 -11.22 -5.79 -11.61
C LYS A 172 -10.73 -4.34 -11.58
N GLU A 173 -10.73 -3.69 -10.41
CA GLU A 173 -10.30 -2.30 -10.30
C GLU A 173 -8.80 -2.12 -10.57
N LEU A 174 -7.97 -3.04 -10.07
CA LEU A 174 -6.54 -3.02 -10.37
C LEU A 174 -6.29 -3.23 -11.87
N SER A 175 -6.94 -4.22 -12.49
CA SER A 175 -6.82 -4.47 -13.94
C SER A 175 -7.32 -3.29 -14.77
N LYS A 176 -8.42 -2.64 -14.36
CA LYS A 176 -8.93 -1.42 -15.00
C LYS A 176 -7.90 -0.29 -14.88
N LYS A 177 -7.35 -0.06 -13.69
CA LYS A 177 -6.33 0.96 -13.44
C LYS A 177 -5.08 0.73 -14.31
N ILE A 178 -4.60 -0.51 -14.38
CA ILE A 178 -3.47 -0.89 -15.23
C ILE A 178 -3.79 -0.60 -16.71
N SER A 179 -4.98 -0.99 -17.18
CA SER A 179 -5.39 -0.80 -18.57
C SER A 179 -5.44 0.67 -18.98
N LEU A 180 -5.88 1.55 -18.07
CA LEU A 180 -5.98 3.00 -18.29
C LEU A 180 -4.66 3.75 -18.06
N SER A 181 -3.62 3.08 -17.54
CA SER A 181 -2.34 3.71 -17.27
C SER A 181 -1.39 3.64 -18.47
N ASN A 182 -0.32 4.42 -18.41
CA ASN A 182 0.79 4.41 -19.35
C ASN A 182 1.80 3.26 -19.14
N ILE A 183 1.48 2.30 -18.27
CA ILE A 183 2.22 1.04 -18.17
C ILE A 183 2.20 0.35 -19.53
N GLU A 184 3.34 -0.16 -19.98
CA GLU A 184 3.48 -0.88 -21.24
C GLU A 184 3.67 -2.38 -20.98
N ASN A 185 4.44 -2.71 -19.94
CA ASN A 185 4.85 -4.09 -19.64
C ASN A 185 4.31 -4.56 -18.29
N LEU A 186 3.71 -5.75 -18.29
CA LEU A 186 3.25 -6.46 -17.10
C LEU A 186 4.04 -7.76 -16.94
N ILE A 187 4.75 -7.86 -15.84
CA ILE A 187 5.53 -9.03 -15.47
C ILE A 187 4.81 -9.69 -14.30
N LEU A 188 4.27 -10.88 -14.53
CA LEU A 188 3.19 -11.44 -13.72
C LEU A 188 3.59 -12.77 -13.11
N PHE A 189 3.64 -12.79 -11.78
CA PHE A 189 3.71 -14.00 -10.98
C PHE A 189 2.35 -14.69 -10.86
N PRO A 190 2.30 -16.03 -10.82
CA PRO A 190 1.09 -16.74 -10.42
C PRO A 190 0.72 -16.42 -8.96
N ASP A 191 -0.53 -16.53 -8.53
CA ASP A 191 -1.72 -16.92 -9.30
C ASP A 191 -2.52 -15.71 -9.78
N THR A 192 -2.56 -14.64 -8.97
CA THR A 192 -3.32 -13.42 -9.29
C THR A 192 -2.84 -12.77 -10.58
N GLY A 193 -1.57 -12.90 -10.94
CA GLY A 193 -1.04 -12.40 -12.21
C GLY A 193 -1.72 -13.05 -13.43
N ILE A 194 -2.05 -14.34 -13.38
CA ILE A 194 -2.81 -15.02 -14.45
C ILE A 194 -4.21 -14.40 -14.59
N LYS A 195 -4.85 -14.07 -13.46
CA LYS A 195 -6.17 -13.42 -13.47
C LYS A 195 -6.09 -11.98 -13.98
N ILE A 196 -5.05 -11.22 -13.59
CA ILE A 196 -4.81 -9.87 -14.08
C ILE A 196 -4.62 -9.89 -15.60
N ALA A 197 -3.82 -10.83 -16.12
CA ALA A 197 -3.57 -10.98 -17.56
C ALA A 197 -4.86 -11.17 -18.37
N LYS A 198 -5.84 -11.92 -17.85
CA LYS A 198 -7.14 -12.14 -18.51
C LYS A 198 -8.02 -10.89 -18.53
N LEU A 199 -7.82 -9.96 -17.61
CA LEU A 199 -8.67 -8.77 -17.44
C LEU A 199 -8.08 -7.51 -18.08
N VAL A 200 -6.76 -7.48 -18.29
CA VAL A 200 -6.07 -6.36 -18.91
C VAL A 200 -6.02 -6.52 -20.42
N LYS A 201 -6.17 -5.41 -21.15
CA LYS A 201 -6.04 -5.36 -22.62
C LYS A 201 -4.91 -4.40 -23.02
N ASN A 202 -4.35 -4.59 -24.21
CA ASN A 202 -3.38 -3.68 -24.85
C ASN A 202 -2.11 -3.43 -24.02
N LYS A 203 -1.56 -4.47 -23.40
CA LYS A 203 -0.30 -4.44 -22.65
C LYS A 203 0.56 -5.65 -23.03
N ASN A 204 1.88 -5.50 -22.94
CA ASN A 204 2.80 -6.62 -23.08
C ASN A 204 2.78 -7.45 -21.81
N ILE A 205 2.41 -8.73 -21.90
CA ILE A 205 2.26 -9.62 -20.74
C ILE A 205 3.39 -10.65 -20.74
N TYR A 206 4.09 -10.77 -19.61
CA TYR A 206 5.17 -11.71 -19.38
C TYR A 206 4.89 -12.52 -18.12
N HIS A 207 4.72 -13.84 -18.25
CA HIS A 207 4.55 -14.72 -17.10
C HIS A 207 5.90 -15.22 -16.60
N VAL A 208 6.12 -15.16 -15.28
CA VAL A 208 7.39 -15.52 -14.65
C VAL A 208 7.18 -16.41 -13.44
N LYS A 209 8.19 -17.25 -13.15
CA LYS A 209 8.17 -18.20 -12.02
C LYS A 209 9.18 -17.89 -10.93
N ASN A 210 10.09 -16.94 -11.15
CA ASN A 210 11.07 -16.52 -10.16
C ASN A 210 11.43 -15.03 -10.35
N MET A 211 12.02 -14.43 -9.31
CA MET A 211 12.36 -13.00 -9.32
C MET A 211 13.51 -12.65 -10.27
N LYS A 212 14.42 -13.57 -10.54
CA LYS A 212 15.55 -13.32 -11.44
C LYS A 212 15.03 -13.05 -12.86
N ASP A 213 14.17 -13.93 -13.38
CA ASP A 213 13.54 -13.78 -14.69
C ASP A 213 12.71 -12.49 -14.77
N ALA A 214 11.99 -12.16 -13.69
CA ALA A 214 11.19 -10.95 -13.62
C ALA A 214 12.05 -9.69 -13.81
N VAL A 215 13.19 -9.60 -13.13
CA VAL A 215 14.11 -8.46 -13.24
C VAL A 215 14.81 -8.44 -14.59
N GLU A 216 15.22 -9.60 -15.12
CA GLU A 216 15.84 -9.67 -16.46
C GLU A 216 14.91 -9.17 -17.56
N ILE A 217 13.63 -9.54 -17.51
CA ILE A 217 12.61 -9.04 -18.43
C ILE A 217 12.39 -7.54 -18.21
N ALA A 218 12.30 -7.09 -16.95
CA ALA A 218 12.13 -5.68 -16.63
C ALA A 218 13.22 -4.81 -17.27
N ILE A 219 14.49 -5.22 -17.17
CA ILE A 219 15.59 -4.48 -17.80
C ILE A 219 15.48 -4.47 -19.33
N LYS A 220 15.11 -5.59 -19.94
CA LYS A 220 15.01 -5.71 -21.40
C LYS A 220 13.85 -4.92 -22.00
N LYS A 221 12.75 -4.76 -21.25
CA LYS A 221 11.48 -4.25 -21.78
C LYS A 221 11.11 -2.86 -21.28
N THR A 222 11.63 -2.43 -20.13
CA THR A 222 11.36 -1.09 -19.60
C THR A 222 12.15 -0.05 -20.42
N PRO A 223 11.50 0.99 -20.99
CA PRO A 223 12.20 2.06 -21.67
C PRO A 223 13.27 2.73 -20.80
N LYS A 224 14.37 3.19 -21.41
CA LYS A 224 15.39 3.95 -20.69
C LYS A 224 14.79 5.20 -20.04
N ASN A 225 15.33 5.57 -18.89
CA ASN A 225 14.88 6.68 -18.04
C ASN A 225 13.44 6.57 -17.54
N SER A 226 12.83 5.38 -17.62
CA SER A 226 11.50 5.12 -17.08
C SER A 226 11.56 4.13 -15.92
N ILE A 227 10.40 3.93 -15.27
CA ILE A 227 10.30 3.21 -14.00
C ILE A 227 9.79 1.78 -14.20
N CYS A 228 10.46 0.85 -13.51
CA CYS A 228 9.96 -0.48 -13.17
C CYS A 228 9.60 -0.53 -11.68
N LEU A 229 8.36 -0.93 -11.38
CA LEU A 229 7.85 -1.07 -10.01
C LEU A 229 7.58 -2.53 -9.68
N LEU A 230 8.08 -3.00 -8.53
CA LEU A 230 7.55 -4.18 -7.86
C LEU A 230 6.39 -3.75 -6.94
N ALA A 231 5.15 -4.00 -7.36
CA ALA A 231 3.96 -3.78 -6.55
C ALA A 231 2.99 -4.95 -6.77
N PRO A 232 3.09 -6.01 -5.93
CA PRO A 232 2.49 -7.31 -6.21
C PRO A 232 0.96 -7.35 -6.26
N GLY A 233 0.30 -6.49 -5.50
CA GLY A 233 -1.16 -6.51 -5.34
C GLY A 233 -1.69 -7.78 -4.67
N ALA A 234 -0.78 -8.60 -4.14
CA ALA A 234 -1.07 -9.93 -3.62
C ALA A 234 0.01 -10.39 -2.62
N SER A 235 -0.39 -11.33 -1.77
CA SER A 235 0.49 -12.00 -0.80
C SER A 235 1.63 -12.75 -1.50
N SER A 236 2.81 -12.81 -0.88
CA SER A 236 4.01 -13.46 -1.42
C SER A 236 4.09 -14.97 -1.16
N LEU A 237 3.27 -15.46 -0.23
CA LEU A 237 3.43 -16.76 0.44
C LEU A 237 3.36 -18.01 -0.46
N ASN A 238 2.96 -17.87 -1.72
CA ASN A 238 2.98 -18.98 -2.67
C ASN A 238 4.35 -19.20 -3.33
N MET A 239 5.23 -18.20 -3.29
CA MET A 239 6.52 -18.22 -4.00
C MET A 239 7.71 -17.79 -3.16
N PHE A 240 7.46 -17.10 -2.05
CA PHE A 240 8.47 -16.53 -1.18
C PHE A 240 8.05 -16.76 0.27
N LYS A 241 9.03 -16.88 1.16
CA LYS A 241 8.86 -16.97 2.62
C LYS A 241 7.99 -15.84 3.15
N ASP A 242 8.26 -14.61 2.72
CA ASP A 242 7.48 -13.42 3.08
C ASP A 242 7.70 -12.29 2.05
N TYR A 243 7.09 -11.13 2.30
CA TYR A 243 7.23 -9.99 1.41
C TYR A 243 8.63 -9.37 1.45
N LYS A 244 9.39 -9.57 2.54
CA LYS A 244 10.75 -9.03 2.69
C LYS A 244 11.69 -9.82 1.80
N GLU A 245 11.63 -11.15 1.83
CA GLU A 245 12.42 -12.00 0.92
C GLU A 245 12.12 -11.65 -0.55
N ARG A 246 10.84 -11.49 -0.92
CA ARG A 246 10.46 -11.06 -2.27
C ARG A 246 11.12 -9.73 -2.67
N GLY A 247 11.11 -8.73 -1.78
CA GLY A 247 11.75 -7.44 -2.02
C GLY A 247 13.28 -7.52 -2.04
N ASP A 248 13.88 -8.31 -1.16
CA ASP A 248 15.33 -8.52 -1.10
C ASP A 248 15.85 -9.19 -2.36
N LEU A 249 15.15 -10.21 -2.87
CA LEU A 249 15.49 -10.84 -4.15
C LEU A 249 15.37 -9.86 -5.31
N PHE A 250 14.32 -9.02 -5.33
CA PHE A 250 14.16 -7.99 -6.36
C PHE A 250 15.33 -7.00 -6.34
N LYS A 251 15.69 -6.48 -5.17
CA LYS A 251 16.83 -5.57 -4.98
C LYS A 251 18.16 -6.24 -5.35
N LYS A 252 18.37 -7.48 -4.92
CA LYS A 252 19.56 -8.28 -5.24
C LYS A 252 19.74 -8.42 -6.74
N TYR A 253 18.72 -8.92 -7.45
CA TYR A 253 18.84 -9.16 -8.89
C TYR A 253 18.90 -7.87 -9.70
N ALA A 254 18.21 -6.80 -9.28
CA ALA A 254 18.34 -5.49 -9.93
C ALA A 254 19.78 -4.96 -9.85
N LYS A 255 20.43 -5.10 -8.69
CA LYS A 255 21.81 -4.64 -8.47
C LYS A 255 22.87 -5.51 -9.16
N GLN A 256 22.63 -6.80 -9.33
CA GLN A 256 23.57 -7.72 -9.96
C GLN A 256 23.73 -7.49 -11.46
N ILE A 257 22.71 -6.92 -12.11
CA ILE A 257 22.73 -6.63 -13.54
C ILE A 257 23.35 -5.24 -13.74
N ARG A 258 24.65 -5.14 -13.46
CA ARG A 258 25.47 -3.98 -13.83
C ARG A 258 25.64 -3.91 -15.35
#